data_AF-A0A8S0S9P1-F1
#
_entry.id   AF-A0A8S0S9P1-F1
#
_cell.length_a   1.000
_cell.length_b   1.000
_cell.length_c   1.000
_cell.angle_alpha   90.00
_cell.angle_beta   90.00
_cell.angle_gamma   90.00
#
_symmetry.space_group_name_H-M   'P 1'
#
loop_
_entity.id
_entity.type
_entity.pdbx_description
1 polymer ?
#
loop_
_entity_poly.entity_id
_entity_poly.type
_entity_poly.pdbx_seq_one_letter_code
_entity_poly.pdbx_strand_id
1 'polypeptide(L)'
;MVHVFNTSYSMVSAVQDMEGVELCGTLKNVVAIAAAYCSTDGTGFVDGLEMGNNTKVKQMKFYVKTYCYGCNYENWSEGSKLLFPSVKDTTFFESCGVTDLITTCLGGRNRECAGAFARNGGKSCILNESFDELEAEMLQGQKLQGVLTAKEVYEVLSHRGWLKA
;
A
#
# COMPACT_ATOMS: atom_id res chain seq x y z
N MET A 1 -12.41 -22.55 10.83
CA MET A 1 -11.61 -21.31 10.96
C MET A 1 -12.44 -20.10 11.32
N VAL A 2 -13.52 -19.77 10.60
CA VAL A 2 -14.38 -18.60 10.94
C VAL A 2 -14.82 -18.60 12.40
N HIS A 3 -15.34 -19.72 12.93
CA HIS A 3 -15.78 -19.82 14.32
C HIS A 3 -14.69 -19.58 15.38
N VAL A 4 -13.40 -19.73 15.02
CA VAL A 4 -12.29 -19.51 15.97
C VAL A 4 -11.93 -18.03 16.07
N PHE A 5 -12.06 -17.28 14.96
CA PHE A 5 -11.67 -15.87 14.89
C PHE A 5 -12.86 -14.90 15.01
N ASN A 6 -14.09 -15.39 14.89
CA ASN A 6 -15.29 -14.56 14.92
C ASN A 6 -15.74 -14.27 16.37
N THR A 7 -15.84 -12.99 16.73
CA THR A 7 -16.30 -12.50 18.04
C THR A 7 -17.34 -11.39 17.88
N SER A 8 -17.94 -10.91 18.97
CA SER A 8 -18.92 -9.81 18.94
C SER A 8 -18.35 -8.46 18.47
N TYR A 9 -17.03 -8.31 18.49
CA TYR A 9 -16.31 -7.10 18.08
C TYR A 9 -15.35 -7.33 16.89
N SER A 10 -15.27 -8.56 16.39
CA SER A 10 -14.44 -8.92 15.23
C SER A 10 -15.22 -9.91 14.35
N MET A 11 -15.89 -9.38 13.33
CA MET A 11 -16.66 -10.17 12.39
C MET A 11 -15.76 -10.73 11.30
N VAL A 12 -15.83 -12.04 11.05
CA VAL A 12 -15.00 -12.72 10.05
C VAL A 12 -15.89 -13.28 8.94
N SER A 13 -15.57 -12.91 7.70
CA SER A 13 -16.18 -13.46 6.49
C SER A 13 -15.22 -14.45 5.83
N ALA A 14 -15.73 -15.55 5.29
CA ALA A 14 -14.94 -16.50 4.51
C ALA A 14 -15.02 -16.16 3.02
N VAL A 15 -13.87 -15.99 2.38
CA VAL A 15 -13.74 -15.71 0.95
C VAL A 15 -13.05 -16.90 0.29
N GLN A 16 -13.56 -17.33 -0.87
CA GLN A 16 -12.99 -18.47 -1.62
C GLN A 16 -11.79 -18.09 -2.49
N ASP A 17 -11.67 -16.81 -2.84
CA ASP A 17 -10.57 -16.25 -3.63
C ASP A 17 -9.36 -15.97 -2.74
N MET A 18 -8.57 -17.01 -2.47
CA MET A 18 -7.36 -16.93 -1.63
C MET A 18 -6.33 -15.95 -2.22
N GLU A 19 -6.10 -16.04 -3.53
CA GLU A 19 -5.12 -15.21 -4.24
C GLU A 19 -5.50 -13.72 -4.14
N GLY A 20 -6.78 -13.38 -4.34
CA GLY A 20 -7.26 -12.02 -4.21
C GLY A 20 -7.09 -11.47 -2.79
N VAL A 21 -7.40 -12.27 -1.77
CA VAL A 21 -7.23 -11.89 -0.36
C VAL A 21 -5.76 -11.62 -0.02
N GLU A 22 -4.85 -12.52 -0.42
CA GLU A 22 -3.42 -12.40 -0.15
C GLU A 22 -2.77 -11.23 -0.91
N LEU A 23 -3.17 -11.04 -2.16
CA LEU A 23 -2.73 -9.90 -2.97
C LEU A 23 -3.15 -8.59 -2.32
N CYS A 24 -4.40 -8.46 -1.86
CA CYS A 24 -4.83 -7.24 -1.19
C CYS A 24 -4.03 -6.98 0.09
N GLY A 25 -3.85 -8.00 0.93
CA GLY A 25 -3.17 -7.87 2.23
C GLY A 25 -1.67 -7.53 2.11
N THR A 26 -0.99 -8.08 1.11
CA THR A 26 0.44 -7.84 0.88
C THR A 26 0.70 -6.42 0.41
N LEU A 27 -0.09 -6.03 -0.57
CA LEU A 27 0.33 -5.05 -1.54
C LEU A 27 -0.23 -3.66 -1.08
N LYS A 28 -1.31 -3.62 -0.27
CA LYS A 28 -1.81 -2.42 0.45
C LYS A 28 -0.71 -1.65 1.18
N ASN A 29 0.32 -2.35 1.68
CA ASN A 29 1.40 -1.73 2.45
C ASN A 29 2.29 -0.88 1.55
N VAL A 30 2.53 -1.30 0.31
CA VAL A 30 3.24 -0.50 -0.71
C VAL A 30 2.46 0.76 -1.02
N VAL A 31 1.14 0.64 -1.15
CA VAL A 31 0.25 1.78 -1.37
C VAL A 31 0.32 2.77 -0.21
N ALA A 32 0.33 2.28 1.03
CA ALA A 32 0.41 3.14 2.20
C ALA A 32 1.72 3.93 2.27
N ILE A 33 2.85 3.32 1.91
CA ILE A 33 4.14 4.03 1.77
C ILE A 33 4.03 5.13 0.72
N ALA A 34 3.55 4.79 -0.48
CA ALA A 34 3.50 5.72 -1.59
C ALA A 34 2.47 6.86 -1.37
N ALA A 35 1.33 6.57 -0.75
CA ALA A 35 0.34 7.58 -0.39
C ALA A 35 0.91 8.58 0.63
N ALA A 36 1.68 8.10 1.62
CA ALA A 36 2.35 8.97 2.59
C ALA A 36 3.45 9.81 1.93
N TYR A 37 4.28 9.20 1.07
CA TYR A 37 5.37 9.88 0.36
C TYR A 37 4.89 10.92 -0.66
N CYS A 38 3.74 10.70 -1.31
CA CYS A 38 3.14 11.68 -2.23
C CYS A 38 2.25 12.71 -1.52
N SER A 39 1.85 12.47 -0.27
CA SER A 39 1.12 13.44 0.56
C SER A 39 2.03 14.53 1.12
N THR A 40 3.34 14.31 1.03
CA THR A 40 4.40 15.30 1.16
C THR A 40 4.82 15.66 -0.25
N ASP A 41 4.63 16.90 -0.69
CA ASP A 41 5.23 17.31 -1.95
C ASP A 41 6.75 17.08 -1.87
N GLY A 42 7.34 16.54 -2.93
CA GLY A 42 8.77 16.18 -2.99
C GLY A 42 9.73 17.38 -2.92
N THR A 43 9.37 18.45 -2.20
CA THR A 43 10.11 19.70 -2.04
C THR A 43 10.73 19.89 -0.67
N GLY A 44 10.51 19.01 0.32
CA GLY A 44 11.24 19.07 1.61
C GLY A 44 11.09 20.38 2.39
N PHE A 45 10.11 21.19 2.02
CA PHE A 45 9.60 22.41 2.62
C PHE A 45 8.15 22.36 2.15
N VAL A 46 7.16 22.11 2.99
CA VAL A 46 6.61 23.10 3.93
C VAL A 46 5.96 22.37 5.11
N ASP A 47 6.32 22.79 6.33
CA ASP A 47 5.44 22.66 7.50
C ASP A 47 4.02 23.14 7.12
N GLY A 48 3.08 22.22 6.94
CA GLY A 48 1.64 22.56 6.88
C GLY A 48 0.98 22.63 5.51
N LEU A 49 1.22 21.66 4.61
CA LEU A 49 0.21 21.35 3.57
C LEU A 49 -0.54 20.08 3.93
N GLU A 50 -1.59 20.28 4.72
CA GLU A 50 -2.74 19.38 4.84
C GLU A 50 -3.31 19.08 3.45
N MET A 51 -2.75 18.09 2.74
CA MET A 51 -3.41 17.52 1.58
C MET A 51 -4.73 16.93 2.09
N GLY A 52 -5.80 17.69 1.90
CA GLY A 52 -7.12 17.41 2.45
C GLY A 52 -7.57 16.01 2.05
N ASN A 53 -8.48 15.44 2.84
CA ASN A 53 -8.97 14.06 2.67
C ASN A 53 -9.32 13.70 1.22
N ASN A 54 -9.72 14.68 0.39
CA ASN A 54 -9.98 14.52 -1.03
C ASN A 54 -8.80 14.02 -1.86
N THR A 55 -7.57 14.45 -1.59
CA THR A 55 -6.40 13.98 -2.35
C THR A 55 -5.96 12.58 -1.92
N LYS A 56 -6.04 12.27 -0.62
CA LYS A 56 -5.85 10.90 -0.09
C LYS A 56 -6.86 9.94 -0.70
N VAL A 57 -8.13 10.33 -0.77
CA VAL A 57 -9.19 9.55 -1.42
C VAL A 57 -8.95 9.40 -2.92
N LYS A 58 -8.49 10.43 -3.63
CA LYS A 58 -8.12 10.31 -5.06
C LYS A 58 -6.99 9.33 -5.29
N GLN A 59 -5.96 9.35 -4.44
CA GLN A 59 -4.87 8.37 -4.50
C GLN A 59 -5.38 6.98 -4.18
N MET A 60 -6.11 6.78 -3.08
CA MET A 60 -6.70 5.48 -2.75
C MET A 60 -7.64 4.97 -3.85
N LYS A 61 -8.41 5.83 -4.52
CA LYS A 61 -9.19 5.47 -5.71
C LYS A 61 -8.32 5.11 -6.91
N PHE A 62 -7.25 5.86 -7.16
CA PHE A 62 -6.25 5.52 -8.18
C PHE A 62 -5.63 4.16 -7.87
N TYR A 63 -5.27 3.87 -6.62
CA TYR A 63 -4.71 2.59 -6.21
C TYR A 63 -5.72 1.45 -6.26
N VAL A 64 -6.94 1.58 -5.74
CA VAL A 64 -8.00 0.58 -5.94
C VAL A 64 -8.22 0.35 -7.42
N LYS A 65 -8.20 1.40 -8.24
CA LYS A 65 -8.30 1.27 -9.70
C LYS A 65 -7.08 0.59 -10.31
N THR A 66 -5.87 0.87 -9.85
CA THR A 66 -4.62 0.20 -10.26
C THR A 66 -4.50 -1.22 -9.68
N TYR A 67 -5.25 -1.57 -8.64
CA TYR A 67 -5.28 -2.92 -8.09
C TYR A 67 -6.29 -3.80 -8.80
N CYS A 68 -7.51 -3.28 -8.94
CA CYS A 68 -8.61 -3.96 -9.61
C CYS A 68 -8.39 -3.99 -11.14
N TYR A 69 -7.73 -2.96 -11.68
CA TYR A 69 -7.66 -2.68 -13.12
C TYR A 69 -6.29 -2.13 -13.57
N GLY A 70 -5.20 -2.30 -12.81
CA GLY A 70 -3.83 -1.82 -13.13
C GLY A 70 -3.63 -0.49 -13.84
N CYS A 71 -2.38 -0.26 -14.23
CA CYS A 71 -1.87 1.06 -14.55
C CYS A 71 -2.33 1.51 -15.95
N ASN A 72 -3.07 2.62 -16.00
CA ASN A 72 -3.61 3.38 -17.15
C ASN A 72 -4.97 2.96 -17.75
N TYR A 73 -5.75 4.00 -18.04
CA TYR A 73 -7.18 4.01 -18.36
C TYR A 73 -7.58 3.38 -19.71
N GLU A 74 -6.64 3.10 -20.61
CA GLU A 74 -6.99 2.83 -22.00
C GLU A 74 -7.07 1.34 -22.36
N ASN A 75 -6.39 0.43 -21.66
CA ASN A 75 -6.45 -1.02 -21.92
C ASN A 75 -5.88 -1.85 -20.75
N TRP A 76 -6.54 -1.87 -19.59
CA TRP A 76 -6.02 -2.64 -18.46
C TRP A 76 -7.10 -3.33 -17.63
N SER A 77 -7.59 -4.46 -18.13
CA SER A 77 -8.29 -5.46 -17.31
C SER A 77 -7.32 -6.55 -16.81
N GLU A 78 -6.01 -6.38 -16.96
CA GLU A 78 -5.10 -7.53 -17.06
C GLU A 78 -4.05 -7.68 -15.96
N GLY A 79 -3.80 -6.71 -15.07
CA GLY A 79 -2.60 -6.77 -14.19
C GLY A 79 -2.62 -7.83 -13.09
N SER A 80 -3.66 -7.81 -12.25
CA SER A 80 -3.90 -8.89 -11.28
C SER A 80 -4.22 -10.20 -12.01
N LYS A 81 -4.97 -10.14 -13.11
CA LYS A 81 -5.36 -11.31 -13.92
C LYS A 81 -4.21 -11.91 -14.76
N LEU A 82 -3.11 -11.19 -14.99
CA LEU A 82 -1.89 -11.65 -15.68
C LEU A 82 -0.98 -12.43 -14.73
N LEU A 83 -0.95 -12.04 -13.46
CA LEU A 83 -0.21 -12.76 -12.42
C LEU A 83 -1.08 -13.87 -11.80
N PHE A 84 -2.36 -13.59 -11.61
CA PHE A 84 -3.34 -14.41 -10.90
C PHE A 84 -4.71 -14.34 -11.62
N PRO A 85 -4.89 -15.10 -12.73
CA PRO A 85 -6.12 -15.11 -13.51
C PRO A 85 -7.38 -15.48 -12.71
N SER A 86 -7.21 -16.16 -11.57
CA SER A 86 -8.28 -16.62 -10.68
C SER A 86 -8.87 -15.52 -9.79
N VAL A 87 -8.21 -14.36 -9.68
CA VAL A 87 -8.65 -13.27 -8.80
C VAL A 87 -9.99 -12.72 -9.25
N LYS A 88 -10.90 -12.57 -8.29
CA LYS A 88 -12.26 -12.08 -8.52
C LYS A 88 -12.35 -10.60 -8.17
N ASP A 89 -12.95 -9.83 -9.07
CA ASP A 89 -13.12 -8.38 -8.87
C ASP A 89 -13.95 -8.07 -7.59
N THR A 90 -14.85 -8.98 -7.20
CA THR A 90 -15.64 -8.87 -5.96
C THR A 90 -14.79 -8.90 -4.69
N THR A 91 -13.64 -9.59 -4.71
CA THR A 91 -12.75 -9.72 -3.53
C THR A 91 -12.15 -8.39 -3.10
N PHE A 92 -11.96 -7.45 -4.03
CA PHE A 92 -11.46 -6.11 -3.70
C PHE A 92 -12.47 -5.26 -2.89
N PHE A 93 -13.75 -5.63 -2.91
CA PHE A 93 -14.79 -4.98 -2.11
C PHE A 93 -15.02 -5.63 -0.75
N GLU A 94 -14.39 -6.78 -0.50
CA GLU A 94 -14.36 -7.41 0.82
C GLU A 94 -13.47 -6.62 1.79
N SER A 95 -13.55 -6.94 3.08
CA SER A 95 -12.77 -6.26 4.13
C SER A 95 -11.26 -6.25 3.84
N CYS A 96 -10.71 -7.34 3.30
CA CYS A 96 -9.30 -7.47 2.94
C CYS A 96 -8.84 -6.51 1.82
N GLY A 97 -9.77 -6.02 0.99
CA GLY A 97 -9.48 -5.13 -0.12
C GLY A 97 -9.55 -3.66 0.29
N VAL A 98 -10.61 -2.98 -0.15
CA VAL A 98 -10.76 -1.53 -0.01
C VAL A 98 -10.73 -1.05 1.45
N THR A 99 -11.35 -1.79 2.37
CA THR A 99 -11.43 -1.39 3.78
C THR A 99 -10.06 -1.43 4.43
N ASP A 100 -9.33 -2.54 4.29
CA ASP A 100 -7.99 -2.69 4.84
C ASP A 100 -6.97 -1.73 4.21
N LEU A 101 -7.12 -1.45 2.91
CA LEU A 101 -6.34 -0.41 2.24
C LEU A 101 -6.60 0.97 2.86
N ILE A 102 -7.86 1.33 3.08
CA ILE A 102 -8.23 2.62 3.69
C ILE A 102 -7.61 2.76 5.07
N THR A 103 -7.80 1.78 5.94
CA THR A 103 -7.29 1.83 7.32
C THR A 103 -5.77 1.89 7.35
N THR A 104 -5.10 1.11 6.50
CA THR A 104 -3.63 1.09 6.39
C THR A 104 -3.09 2.45 5.93
N CYS A 105 -3.71 3.09 4.93
CA CYS A 105 -3.31 4.41 4.43
C CYS A 105 -3.60 5.55 5.42
N LEU A 106 -4.57 5.40 6.31
CA LEU A 106 -4.94 6.44 7.27
C LEU A 106 -4.14 6.37 8.58
N GLY A 107 -3.79 5.17 9.05
CA GLY A 107 -3.19 5.01 10.39
C GLY A 107 -2.24 3.83 10.54
N GLY A 108 -1.74 3.25 9.44
CA GLY A 108 -0.76 2.17 9.51
C GLY A 108 0.67 2.65 9.73
N ARG A 109 1.51 1.78 10.32
CA ARG A 109 2.96 1.98 10.51
C ARG A 109 3.69 2.36 9.22
N ASN A 110 3.29 1.77 8.08
CA ASN A 110 3.81 2.15 6.76
C ASN A 110 3.58 3.64 6.48
N ARG A 111 2.37 4.16 6.72
CA ARG A 111 2.06 5.58 6.53
C ARG A 111 2.85 6.47 7.48
N GLU A 112 3.04 6.05 8.73
CA GLU A 112 3.78 6.83 9.74
C GLU A 112 5.26 6.96 9.39
N CYS A 113 5.95 5.84 9.14
CA CYS A 113 7.37 5.84 8.78
C CYS A 113 7.61 6.53 7.44
N ALA A 114 6.78 6.30 6.41
CA ALA A 114 6.93 7.02 5.14
C ALA A 114 6.66 8.52 5.25
N GLY A 115 5.74 8.92 6.14
CA GLY A 115 5.51 10.34 6.44
C GLY A 115 6.72 10.97 7.15
N ALA A 116 7.36 10.26 8.08
CA ALA A 116 8.60 10.71 8.72
C ALA A 116 9.75 10.82 7.71
N PHE A 117 9.97 9.77 6.92
CA PHE A 117 10.96 9.74 5.85
C PHE A 117 10.83 10.92 4.89
N ALA A 118 9.60 11.24 4.48
CA ALA A 118 9.38 12.32 3.54
C ALA A 118 9.51 13.71 4.17
N ARG A 119 9.12 13.89 5.44
CA ARG A 119 9.41 15.12 6.21
C ARG A 119 10.91 15.37 6.37
N ASN A 120 11.70 14.30 6.46
CA ASN A 120 13.16 14.37 6.56
C ASN A 120 13.85 14.61 5.19
N GLY A 121 13.10 15.08 4.19
CA GLY A 121 13.61 15.55 2.91
C GLY A 121 13.70 14.49 1.82
N GLY A 122 13.26 13.25 2.06
CA GLY A 122 13.13 12.18 1.06
C GLY A 122 14.41 11.79 0.30
N LYS A 123 15.56 12.37 0.67
CA LYS A 123 16.87 12.14 0.07
C LYS A 123 17.85 11.77 1.15
N SER A 124 18.47 10.62 0.94
CA SER A 124 19.69 10.24 1.64
C SER A 124 20.84 11.18 1.21
N CYS A 125 20.99 12.38 1.80
CA CYS A 125 22.31 13.02 1.88
C CYS A 125 22.57 14.15 2.90
N ILE A 126 21.63 14.70 3.70
CA ILE A 126 22.01 15.76 4.68
C ILE A 126 21.42 15.58 6.10
N LEU A 127 20.31 14.85 6.27
CA LEU A 127 19.67 14.54 7.58
C LEU A 127 19.21 13.05 7.67
N ASN A 128 20.03 12.14 7.13
CA ASN A 128 19.64 10.79 6.70
C ASN A 128 19.12 9.84 7.79
N GLU A 129 17.80 9.66 7.86
CA GLU A 129 17.21 8.44 8.40
C GLU A 129 16.71 7.57 7.25
N SER A 130 17.35 6.41 7.09
CA SER A 130 16.87 5.31 6.26
C SER A 130 15.57 4.72 6.81
N PHE A 131 14.84 3.97 5.98
CA PHE A 131 13.68 3.23 6.47
C PHE A 131 14.04 2.21 7.56
N ASP A 132 15.28 1.70 7.60
CA ASP A 132 15.76 0.80 8.64
C ASP A 132 15.96 1.54 9.99
N GLU A 133 16.47 2.77 9.96
CA GLU A 133 16.60 3.62 11.14
C GLU A 133 15.23 4.06 11.66
N LEU A 134 14.33 4.51 10.76
CA LEU A 134 12.95 4.86 11.10
C LEU A 134 12.17 3.66 11.65
N GLU A 135 12.38 2.46 11.12
CA GLU A 135 11.81 1.23 11.68
C GLU A 135 12.32 1.01 13.11
N ALA A 136 13.63 1.08 13.34
CA ALA A 136 14.23 0.84 14.64
C ALA A 136 13.76 1.85 15.70
N GLU A 137 13.65 3.12 15.32
CA GLU A 137 13.24 4.20 16.22
C GLU A 137 11.75 4.20 16.50
N MET A 138 10.92 4.10 15.45
CA MET A 138 9.48 4.34 15.57
C MET A 138 8.69 3.08 15.93
N LEU A 139 9.16 1.89 15.53
CA LEU A 139 8.34 0.68 15.53
C LEU A 139 8.63 -0.30 16.68
N GLN A 140 9.56 0.02 17.59
CA GLN A 140 9.81 -0.73 18.83
C GLN A 140 9.97 -2.25 18.59
N GLY A 141 10.69 -2.62 17.53
CA GLY A 141 10.93 -4.01 17.12
C GLY A 141 9.90 -4.60 16.15
N GLN A 142 8.84 -3.86 15.79
CA GLN A 142 7.94 -4.25 14.72
C GLN A 142 8.52 -3.95 13.34
N LYS A 143 8.10 -4.70 12.31
CA LYS A 143 8.66 -4.62 10.96
C LYS A 143 7.84 -3.81 9.97
N LEU A 144 8.52 -3.04 9.13
CA LEU A 144 7.99 -2.19 8.08
C LEU A 144 7.88 -2.97 6.75
N GLN A 145 6.78 -3.70 6.58
CA GLN A 145 6.61 -4.61 5.44
C GLN A 145 6.52 -3.90 4.09
N GLY A 146 5.98 -2.67 4.02
CA GLY A 146 5.71 -2.00 2.75
C GLY A 146 6.97 -1.73 1.90
N VAL A 147 8.11 -1.45 2.54
CA VAL A 147 9.38 -1.22 1.84
C VAL A 147 9.92 -2.53 1.24
N LEU A 148 9.85 -3.62 2.00
CA LEU A 148 10.27 -4.95 1.54
C LEU A 148 9.40 -5.43 0.38
N THR A 149 8.07 -5.33 0.53
CA THR A 149 7.13 -5.71 -0.52
C THR A 149 7.32 -4.86 -1.78
N ALA A 150 7.63 -3.56 -1.66
CA ALA A 150 7.89 -2.71 -2.82
C ALA A 150 9.11 -3.18 -3.62
N LYS A 151 10.16 -3.64 -2.92
CA LYS A 151 11.35 -4.22 -3.54
C LYS A 151 11.01 -5.53 -4.27
N GLU A 152 10.28 -6.44 -3.64
CA GLU A 152 9.84 -7.71 -4.26
C GLU A 152 8.99 -7.48 -5.51
N VAL A 153 8.05 -6.52 -5.45
CA VAL A 153 7.23 -6.12 -6.61
C VAL A 153 8.12 -5.59 -7.73
N TYR A 154 9.07 -4.71 -7.42
CA TYR A 154 10.01 -4.20 -8.41
C TYR A 154 10.82 -5.32 -9.08
N GLU A 155 11.31 -6.29 -8.29
CA GLU A 155 12.03 -7.45 -8.81
C GLU A 155 11.15 -8.29 -9.74
N VAL A 156 9.89 -8.58 -9.37
CA VAL A 156 8.94 -9.31 -10.23
C VAL A 156 8.67 -8.57 -11.54
N LEU A 157 8.44 -7.26 -11.47
CA LEU A 157 8.21 -6.43 -12.65
C LEU A 157 9.45 -6.36 -13.56
N SER A 158 10.63 -6.28 -12.97
CA SER A 158 11.91 -6.27 -13.69
C SER A 158 12.14 -7.56 -14.46
N HIS A 159 11.99 -8.71 -13.79
CA HIS A 159 12.15 -10.03 -14.42
C HIS A 159 11.16 -10.29 -15.55
N ARG A 160 9.98 -9.67 -15.51
CA ARG A 160 8.96 -9.80 -16.56
C ARG A 160 9.07 -8.75 -17.67
N GLY A 161 10.00 -7.80 -17.56
CA GLY A 161 10.12 -6.70 -18.53
C GLY A 161 8.92 -5.75 -18.50
N TRP A 162 8.24 -5.64 -17.35
CA TRP A 162 7.06 -4.78 -17.17
C TRP A 162 7.39 -3.43 -16.55
N LEU A 163 8.66 -3.18 -16.23
CA LEU A 163 9.14 -1.85 -15.90
C LEU A 163 9.08 -0.99 -17.18
N LYS A 164 8.35 0.13 -17.13
CA LYS A 164 8.42 1.13 -18.20
C LYS A 164 9.80 1.75 -18.23
N ALA A 165 10.36 1.89 -19.43
CA ALA A 165 11.53 2.72 -19.72
C ALA A 165 11.20 4.22 -19.58
#